data_AF-A0A2E9E5E3-F1
#
_entry.id   AF-A0A2E9E5E3-F1
#
_cell.length_a   1.000
_cell.length_b   1.000
_cell.length_c   1.000
_cell.angle_alpha   90.00
_cell.angle_beta   90.00
_cell.angle_gamma   90.00
#
_symmetry.space_group_name_H-M   'P 1'
#
loop_
_entity.id
_entity.type
_entity.pdbx_description
1 polymer ?
#
loop_
_entity_poly.entity_id
_entity_poly.type
_entity_poly.pdbx_seq_one_letter_code
_entity_poly.pdbx_strand_id
1 'polypeptide(L)'
;MRTLKIFVSAMLCSGFFNVAAFADEFGTEEEAKALLQRAIAILQVDKSRAMEMFTSGDGGLIQKDLYVFCFSRDGTVTAHPGSVGVNLFENGATDLKGNPLGKTLWNAAQPGGSGEVTYNTWRATTGSPEEFKKTTFVRRIMGQVCGVGYYPRT
;
A
#
# COMPACT_ATOMS: atom_id res chain seq x y z
N MET A 1 -64.01 -5.45 36.58
CA MET A 1 -63.24 -6.25 37.56
C MET A 1 -62.17 -7.03 36.79
N ARG A 2 -60.96 -7.10 37.39
CA ARG A 2 -59.72 -7.80 36.96
C ARG A 2 -59.98 -9.12 36.20
N THR A 3 -59.21 -9.49 35.17
CA THR A 3 -57.85 -10.04 35.34
C THR A 3 -56.98 -10.00 34.08
N LEU A 4 -55.71 -9.64 34.28
CA LEU A 4 -54.56 -9.82 33.41
C LEU A 4 -54.14 -11.30 33.34
N LYS A 5 -53.81 -11.81 32.15
CA LYS A 5 -52.97 -13.02 31.95
C LYS A 5 -51.98 -12.76 30.81
N ILE A 6 -50.72 -12.62 31.17
CA ILE A 6 -49.51 -12.62 30.32
C ILE A 6 -49.17 -14.08 29.98
N PHE A 7 -48.50 -14.36 28.84
CA PHE A 7 -47.56 -15.47 28.52
C PHE A 7 -47.64 -15.78 26.99
N VAL A 8 -46.61 -16.00 26.15
CA VAL A 8 -45.14 -16.12 26.21
C VAL A 8 -44.56 -15.69 24.84
N SER A 9 -43.34 -15.15 24.89
CA SER A 9 -42.40 -14.78 23.82
C SER A 9 -42.11 -15.85 22.76
N ALA A 10 -41.90 -15.40 21.52
CA ALA A 10 -41.00 -16.06 20.56
C ALA A 10 -40.21 -14.98 19.79
N MET A 11 -39.36 -14.24 20.50
CA MET A 11 -38.35 -13.39 19.88
C MET A 11 -37.25 -14.31 19.32
N LEU A 12 -37.35 -14.62 18.02
CA LEU A 12 -36.33 -15.34 17.29
C LEU A 12 -35.08 -14.43 17.22
N CYS A 13 -34.16 -14.62 18.16
CA CYS A 13 -32.83 -14.04 18.09
C CYS A 13 -32.11 -14.64 16.88
N SER A 14 -32.24 -13.99 15.72
CA SER A 14 -31.30 -14.14 14.61
C SER A 14 -29.95 -13.65 15.09
N GLY A 15 -29.15 -14.56 15.65
CA GLY A 15 -27.77 -14.30 16.02
C GLY A 15 -27.00 -13.90 14.77
N PHE A 16 -26.72 -12.61 14.64
CA PHE A 16 -25.64 -12.15 13.77
C PHE A 16 -24.35 -12.74 14.32
N PHE A 17 -23.85 -13.79 13.66
CA PHE A 17 -22.47 -14.22 13.80
C PHE A 17 -21.59 -13.04 13.35
N ASN A 18 -21.26 -12.15 14.29
CA ASN A 18 -20.16 -11.23 14.13
C ASN A 18 -18.90 -12.08 14.25
N VAL A 19 -18.47 -12.67 13.14
CA VAL A 19 -17.07 -13.03 12.98
C VAL A 19 -16.35 -11.69 13.00
N ALA A 20 -15.77 -11.35 14.14
CA ALA A 20 -14.76 -10.30 14.20
C ALA A 20 -13.64 -10.76 13.28
N ALA A 21 -13.69 -10.33 12.01
CA ALA A 21 -12.60 -10.51 11.09
C ALA A 21 -11.45 -9.69 11.67
N PHE A 22 -10.48 -10.37 12.29
CA PHE A 22 -9.20 -9.76 12.56
C PHE A 22 -8.68 -9.28 11.21
N ALA A 23 -8.65 -7.95 11.04
CA ALA A 23 -8.13 -7.37 9.81
C ALA A 23 -6.67 -7.80 9.69
N ASP A 24 -6.36 -8.58 8.66
CA ASP A 24 -4.99 -8.98 8.36
C ASP A 24 -4.17 -7.70 8.16
N GLU A 25 -3.13 -7.51 8.97
CA GLU A 25 -2.29 -6.31 8.87
C GLU A 25 -1.47 -6.31 7.58
N PHE A 26 -1.27 -7.48 6.95
CA PHE A 26 -0.44 -7.64 5.77
C PHE A 26 -1.27 -7.74 4.50
N GLY A 27 -0.92 -6.91 3.51
CA GLY A 27 -1.43 -7.04 2.16
C GLY A 27 -0.86 -8.25 1.43
N THR A 28 -1.66 -8.83 0.53
CA THR A 28 -1.20 -9.91 -0.37
C THR A 28 -0.54 -9.35 -1.63
N GLU A 29 0.10 -10.25 -2.38
CA GLU A 29 0.65 -9.94 -3.69
C GLU A 29 -0.42 -9.41 -4.66
N GLU A 30 -1.58 -10.05 -4.69
CA GLU A 30 -2.71 -9.70 -5.56
C GLU A 30 -3.28 -8.33 -5.18
N GLU A 31 -3.43 -8.05 -3.88
CA GLU A 31 -3.87 -6.75 -3.39
C GLU A 31 -2.88 -5.64 -3.77
N ALA A 32 -1.57 -5.91 -3.71
CA ALA A 32 -0.54 -4.96 -4.14
C ALA A 32 -0.59 -4.66 -5.64
N LYS A 33 -0.74 -5.70 -6.47
CA LYS A 33 -0.90 -5.54 -7.94
C LYS A 33 -2.17 -4.76 -8.28
N ALA A 34 -3.29 -5.09 -7.62
CA ALA A 34 -4.56 -4.40 -7.83
C ALA A 34 -4.49 -2.92 -7.41
N LEU A 35 -3.85 -2.63 -6.28
CA LEU A 35 -3.65 -1.25 -5.82
C LEU A 35 -2.77 -0.46 -6.79
N LEU A 36 -1.67 -1.05 -7.30
CA LEU A 36 -0.83 -0.39 -8.31
C LEU A 36 -1.60 -0.12 -9.60
N GLN A 37 -2.41 -1.07 -10.07
CA GLN A 37 -3.25 -0.88 -11.26
C GLN A 37 -4.25 0.28 -11.08
N ARG A 38 -4.91 0.35 -9.92
CA ARG A 38 -5.81 1.46 -9.59
C ARG A 38 -5.06 2.80 -9.54
N ALA A 39 -3.89 2.83 -8.92
CA ALA A 39 -3.06 4.02 -8.84
C ALA A 39 -2.69 4.53 -10.24
N ILE A 40 -2.28 3.64 -11.14
CA ILE A 40 -1.95 4.02 -12.52
C ILE A 40 -3.18 4.61 -13.23
N ALA A 41 -4.37 4.02 -13.06
CA ALA A 41 -5.59 4.55 -13.66
C ALA A 41 -5.93 5.96 -13.16
N ILE A 42 -5.80 6.21 -11.84
CA ILE A 42 -6.01 7.54 -11.24
C ILE A 42 -4.98 8.55 -11.77
N LEU A 43 -3.71 8.15 -11.84
CA LEU A 43 -2.61 8.97 -12.36
C LEU A 43 -2.85 9.41 -13.81
N GLN A 44 -3.45 8.55 -14.63
CA GLN A 44 -3.77 8.85 -16.03
C GLN A 44 -4.92 9.84 -16.22
N VAL A 45 -5.79 9.99 -15.22
CA VAL A 45 -6.91 10.95 -15.27
C VAL A 45 -6.44 12.34 -14.86
N ASP A 46 -5.80 12.45 -13.70
CA ASP A 46 -5.27 13.71 -13.17
C ASP A 46 -4.01 13.44 -12.35
N LYS A 47 -2.86 13.83 -12.91
CA LYS A 47 -1.57 13.59 -12.27
C LYS A 47 -1.41 14.36 -10.96
N SER A 48 -1.84 15.61 -10.91
CA SER A 48 -1.65 16.45 -9.73
C SER A 48 -2.49 15.92 -8.58
N ARG A 49 -3.77 15.64 -8.86
CA ARG A 49 -4.67 15.06 -7.86
C ARG A 49 -4.22 13.67 -7.40
N ALA A 50 -3.67 12.87 -8.30
CA ALA A 50 -3.13 11.56 -7.96
C ALA A 50 -1.98 11.64 -6.93
N MET A 51 -1.03 12.56 -7.09
CA MET A 51 0.08 12.72 -6.14
C MET A 51 -0.42 13.07 -4.73
N GLU A 52 -1.42 13.95 -4.64
CA GLU A 52 -2.06 14.30 -3.36
C GLU A 52 -2.72 13.07 -2.74
N MET A 53 -3.54 12.34 -3.50
CA MET A 53 -4.26 11.17 -2.99
C MET A 53 -3.33 10.02 -2.59
N PHE A 54 -2.24 9.79 -3.32
CA PHE A 54 -1.24 8.78 -2.93
C PHE A 54 -0.49 9.17 -1.65
N THR A 55 -0.30 10.47 -1.42
CA THR A 55 0.33 10.99 -0.22
C THR A 55 -0.62 10.93 0.98
N SER A 56 -1.89 11.32 0.82
CA SER A 56 -2.89 11.30 1.89
C SER A 56 -3.47 9.91 2.18
N GLY A 57 -3.45 9.02 1.19
CA GLY A 57 -4.12 7.72 1.23
C GLY A 57 -5.61 7.75 0.89
N ASP A 58 -6.14 8.92 0.50
CA ASP A 58 -7.56 9.10 0.15
C ASP A 58 -8.04 8.12 -0.93
N GLY A 59 -9.31 7.74 -0.88
CA GLY A 59 -9.89 6.83 -1.88
C GLY A 59 -9.44 5.36 -1.72
N GLY A 60 -8.98 4.99 -0.52
CA GLY A 60 -8.52 3.64 -0.22
C GLY A 60 -7.21 3.31 -0.92
N LEU A 61 -6.30 4.29 -0.98
CA LEU A 61 -4.95 4.15 -1.54
C LEU A 61 -3.92 3.73 -0.48
N ILE A 62 -4.36 3.60 0.78
CA ILE A 62 -3.71 2.84 1.83
C ILE A 62 -4.68 1.74 2.26
N GLN A 63 -4.24 0.48 2.18
CA GLN A 63 -5.02 -0.70 2.57
C GLN A 63 -4.10 -1.63 3.34
N LYS A 64 -4.40 -1.89 4.61
CA LYS A 64 -3.51 -2.64 5.51
C LYS A 64 -2.14 -1.94 5.56
N ASP A 65 -1.07 -2.58 5.12
CA ASP A 65 0.27 -1.99 4.94
C ASP A 65 0.65 -1.68 3.49
N LEU A 66 -0.27 -1.85 2.56
CA LEU A 66 -0.08 -1.47 1.17
C LEU A 66 -0.33 0.03 1.03
N TYR A 67 0.59 0.69 0.35
CA TYR A 67 0.48 2.09 -0.02
C TYR A 67 1.17 2.35 -1.36
N VAL A 68 0.73 3.40 -2.04
CA VAL A 68 1.35 3.88 -3.26
C VAL A 68 2.48 4.83 -2.92
N PHE A 69 3.61 4.69 -3.60
CA PHE A 69 4.65 5.72 -3.66
C PHE A 69 5.00 6.03 -5.11
N CYS A 70 5.46 7.24 -5.38
CA CYS A 70 5.95 7.67 -6.69
C CYS A 70 7.21 8.52 -6.56
N PHE A 71 8.06 8.46 -7.58
CA PHE A 71 9.23 9.33 -7.71
C PHE A 71 9.49 9.71 -9.18
N SER A 72 10.10 10.87 -9.39
CA SER A 72 10.44 11.41 -10.71
C SER A 72 11.78 10.90 -11.25
N ARG A 73 12.10 11.31 -12.48
CA ARG A 73 13.30 10.88 -13.22
C ARG A 73 14.62 11.23 -12.55
N ASP A 74 14.64 12.26 -11.74
CA ASP A 74 15.80 12.69 -10.95
C ASP A 74 15.92 11.94 -9.62
N GLY A 75 14.98 11.05 -9.29
CA GLY A 75 14.95 10.31 -8.04
C GLY A 75 14.13 10.97 -6.94
N THR A 76 13.58 12.17 -7.14
CA THR A 76 12.80 12.88 -6.12
C THR A 76 11.46 12.18 -5.88
N VAL A 77 11.18 11.82 -4.62
CA VAL A 77 9.89 11.26 -4.18
C VAL A 77 8.82 12.34 -4.33
N THR A 78 7.83 12.08 -5.18
CA THR A 78 6.75 13.01 -5.53
C THR A 78 5.46 12.67 -4.82
N ALA A 79 5.29 11.41 -4.39
CA ALA A 79 4.20 10.98 -3.54
C ALA A 79 4.66 9.84 -2.63
N HIS A 80 4.43 9.99 -1.33
CA HIS A 80 4.62 8.95 -0.32
C HIS A 80 3.91 9.40 0.96
N PRO A 81 3.33 8.50 1.76
CA PRO A 81 2.68 8.86 3.03
C PRO A 81 3.56 9.56 4.10
N GLY A 82 4.84 9.83 3.82
CA GLY A 82 5.75 10.37 4.84
C GLY A 82 7.16 10.78 4.40
N SER A 83 7.51 10.69 3.11
CA SER A 83 8.88 10.97 2.64
C SER A 83 8.95 11.75 1.32
N VAL A 84 7.94 12.57 1.03
CA VAL A 84 7.93 13.46 -0.14
C VAL A 84 9.14 14.41 -0.09
N GLY A 85 9.79 14.62 -1.24
CA GLY A 85 10.95 15.48 -1.40
C GLY A 85 12.31 14.80 -1.18
N VAL A 86 12.34 13.58 -0.62
CA VAL A 86 13.59 12.81 -0.51
C VAL A 86 14.05 12.37 -1.91
N ASN A 87 15.35 12.44 -2.19
CA ASN A 87 15.93 11.91 -3.42
C ASN A 87 16.42 10.46 -3.20
N LEU A 88 15.88 9.51 -3.96
CA LEU A 88 16.19 8.08 -3.87
C LEU A 88 17.48 7.66 -4.61
N PHE A 89 18.06 8.52 -5.43
CA PHE A 89 19.33 8.24 -6.11
C PHE A 89 20.53 8.79 -5.36
N GLU A 90 20.27 9.68 -4.41
CA GLU A 90 21.22 10.33 -3.53
C GLU A 90 21.07 9.80 -2.09
N ASN A 91 21.87 10.35 -1.17
CA ASN A 91 21.70 10.19 0.28
C ASN A 91 21.72 8.74 0.82
N GLY A 92 22.25 7.78 0.07
CA GLY A 92 22.36 6.40 0.54
C GLY A 92 21.01 5.72 0.75
N ALA A 93 20.00 6.02 -0.09
CA ALA A 93 18.74 5.28 -0.10
C ALA A 93 18.99 3.82 -0.53
N THR A 94 19.37 3.00 0.44
CA THR A 94 19.69 1.59 0.27
C THR A 94 18.65 0.70 0.95
N ASP A 95 18.60 -0.56 0.53
CA ASP A 95 18.00 -1.60 1.35
C ASP A 95 18.90 -1.92 2.57
N LEU A 96 18.45 -2.82 3.46
CA LEU A 96 19.21 -3.23 4.64
C LEU A 96 20.47 -4.04 4.33
N LYS A 97 20.68 -4.41 3.06
CA LYS A 97 21.90 -5.08 2.59
C LYS A 97 22.87 -4.11 1.91
N GLY A 98 22.54 -2.81 1.88
CA GLY A 98 23.38 -1.78 1.27
C GLY A 98 23.23 -1.65 -0.25
N ASN A 99 22.24 -2.32 -0.86
CA ASN A 99 22.00 -2.20 -2.29
C ASN A 99 21.30 -0.87 -2.62
N PRO A 100 21.61 -0.21 -3.75
CA PRO A 100 21.05 1.10 -4.11
C PRO A 100 19.58 1.00 -4.57
N LEU A 101 18.66 0.89 -3.61
CA LEU A 101 17.25 0.55 -3.82
C LEU A 101 16.54 1.47 -4.82
N GLY A 102 16.73 2.79 -4.72
CA GLY A 102 16.12 3.74 -5.65
C GLY A 102 16.48 3.48 -7.10
N LYS A 103 17.78 3.28 -7.38
CA LYS A 103 18.28 2.96 -8.73
C LYS A 103 17.78 1.60 -9.21
N THR A 104 17.71 0.61 -8.33
CA THR A 104 17.15 -0.72 -8.64
C THR A 104 15.69 -0.62 -9.07
N LEU A 105 14.85 0.10 -8.30
CA LEU A 105 13.43 0.33 -8.64
C LEU A 105 13.27 1.08 -9.97
N TRP A 106 14.10 2.10 -10.21
CA TRP A 106 14.10 2.84 -11.48
C TRP A 106 14.39 1.94 -12.68
N ASN A 107 15.43 1.09 -12.56
CA ASN A 107 15.86 0.20 -13.63
C ASN A 107 14.87 -0.95 -13.89
N ALA A 108 14.17 -1.41 -12.86
CA ALA A 108 13.10 -2.40 -12.99
C ALA A 108 11.87 -1.83 -13.73
N ALA A 109 11.55 -0.55 -13.51
CA ALA A 109 10.41 0.12 -14.15
C ALA A 109 10.72 0.52 -15.61
N GLN A 110 10.87 -0.47 -16.50
CA GLN A 110 11.09 -0.23 -17.93
C GLN A 110 9.95 0.61 -18.56
N PRO A 111 10.24 1.49 -19.53
CA PRO A 111 9.21 2.31 -20.18
C PRO A 111 8.06 1.45 -20.73
N GLY A 112 6.81 1.75 -20.33
CA GLY A 112 5.62 0.99 -20.75
C GLY A 112 5.44 -0.39 -20.10
N GLY A 113 6.43 -0.84 -19.33
CA GLY A 113 6.42 -2.13 -18.63
C GLY A 113 6.03 -2.03 -17.15
N SER A 114 6.00 -3.20 -16.50
CA SER A 114 5.97 -3.37 -15.05
C SER A 114 7.28 -4.02 -14.61
N GLY A 115 7.83 -3.57 -13.50
CA GLY A 115 8.99 -4.17 -12.86
C GLY A 115 8.63 -4.74 -11.49
N GLU A 116 9.46 -5.65 -11.02
CA GLU A 116 9.36 -6.23 -9.69
C GLU A 116 10.74 -6.20 -9.04
N VAL A 117 10.81 -5.76 -7.80
CA VAL A 117 12.06 -5.73 -7.02
C VAL A 117 11.79 -6.27 -5.63
N THR A 118 12.61 -7.22 -5.21
CA THR A 118 12.56 -7.80 -3.87
C THR A 118 13.79 -7.39 -3.07
N TYR A 119 13.61 -6.88 -1.86
CA TYR A 119 14.67 -6.33 -1.02
C TYR A 119 14.34 -6.45 0.46
N ASN A 120 15.35 -6.23 1.32
CA ASN A 120 15.21 -6.32 2.77
C ASN A 120 15.04 -4.91 3.36
N THR A 121 14.00 -4.71 4.16
CA THR A 121 13.65 -3.40 4.73
C THR A 121 12.95 -3.56 6.08
N TRP A 122 12.87 -2.48 6.85
CA TRP A 122 12.01 -2.41 8.03
C TRP A 122 10.57 -2.08 7.61
N ARG A 123 9.59 -2.42 8.47
CA ARG A 123 8.20 -2.00 8.27
C ARG A 123 8.00 -0.64 8.94
N ALA A 124 8.17 0.43 8.16
CA ALA A 124 8.16 1.81 8.62
C ALA A 124 6.90 2.21 9.43
N THR A 125 5.77 1.54 9.20
CA THR A 125 4.50 1.78 9.90
C THR A 125 4.44 1.20 11.32
N THR A 126 5.34 0.29 11.68
CA THR A 126 5.30 -0.43 12.97
C THR A 126 6.37 0.01 13.97
N GLY A 127 7.41 0.73 13.51
CA GLY A 127 8.58 1.03 14.32
C GLY A 127 9.40 -0.21 14.75
N SER A 128 9.08 -1.40 14.20
CA SER A 128 9.78 -2.64 14.51
C SER A 128 11.21 -2.60 13.96
N PRO A 129 12.22 -3.04 14.74
CA PRO A 129 13.59 -3.24 14.25
C PRO A 129 13.73 -4.52 13.42
N GLU A 130 12.66 -5.33 13.31
CA GLU A 130 12.66 -6.57 12.55
C GLU A 130 12.92 -6.31 11.06
N GLU A 131 13.80 -7.12 10.49
CA GLU A 131 14.09 -7.11 9.07
C GLU A 131 13.04 -7.94 8.33
N PHE A 132 12.35 -7.31 7.37
CA PHE A 132 11.39 -7.96 6.51
C PHE A 132 11.90 -8.03 5.06
N LYS A 133 11.50 -9.09 4.36
CA LYS A 133 11.60 -9.14 2.90
C LYS A 133 10.36 -8.47 2.30
N LYS A 134 10.54 -7.50 1.41
CA LYS A 134 9.47 -6.80 0.71
C LYS A 134 9.63 -6.99 -0.80
N THR A 135 8.55 -7.33 -1.47
CA THR A 135 8.47 -7.38 -2.93
C THR A 135 7.64 -6.20 -3.41
N THR A 136 8.21 -5.37 -4.29
CA THR A 136 7.59 -4.14 -4.78
C THR A 136 7.40 -4.21 -6.28
N PHE A 137 6.15 -4.03 -6.71
CA PHE A 137 5.81 -3.82 -8.11
C PHE A 137 5.94 -2.35 -8.45
N VAL A 138 6.53 -2.05 -9.61
CA VAL A 138 6.73 -0.69 -10.10
C VAL A 138 6.28 -0.53 -11.54
N ARG A 139 5.81 0.66 -11.90
CA ARG A 139 5.43 1.04 -13.26
C ARG A 139 5.93 2.44 -13.57
N ARG A 140 6.55 2.59 -14.74
CA ARG A 140 6.95 3.91 -15.27
C ARG A 140 5.86 4.47 -16.19
N ILE A 141 5.27 5.60 -15.83
CA ILE A 141 4.22 6.27 -16.62
C ILE A 141 4.14 7.76 -16.26
N MET A 142 3.81 8.62 -17.24
CA MET A 142 3.64 10.08 -17.04
C MET A 142 4.81 10.79 -16.31
N GLY A 143 6.03 10.34 -16.59
CA GLY A 143 7.25 10.87 -15.99
C GLY A 143 7.43 10.51 -14.51
N GLN A 144 6.73 9.50 -14.01
CA GLN A 144 6.83 8.94 -12.67
C GLN A 144 7.20 7.46 -12.74
N VAL A 145 7.91 6.98 -11.73
CA VAL A 145 7.90 5.56 -11.35
C VAL A 145 7.04 5.46 -10.10
N CYS A 146 5.93 4.76 -10.19
CA CYS A 146 5.04 4.49 -9.06
C CYS A 146 5.08 3.02 -8.68
N GLY A 147 5.00 2.72 -7.40
CA GLY A 147 5.05 1.35 -6.90
C GLY A 147 4.18 1.08 -5.68
N VAL A 148 3.91 -0.20 -5.48
CA VAL A 148 3.24 -0.77 -4.31
C VAL A 148 3.99 -2.04 -3.95
N GLY A 149 4.31 -2.22 -2.69
CA GLY A 149 4.99 -3.42 -2.22
C GLY A 149 4.29 -4.10 -1.08
N TYR A 150 4.40 -5.42 -1.04
CA TYR A 150 3.85 -6.29 -0.02
C TYR A 150 4.98 -7.04 0.69
N TYR A 151 4.72 -7.48 1.92
CA TYR A 151 5.61 -8.34 2.68
C TYR A 151 5.11 -9.78 2.55
N PRO A 152 5.81 -10.68 1.84
CA PRO A 152 5.39 -12.07 1.72
C PRO A 152 5.31 -12.72 3.11
N ARG A 153 4.22 -13.45 3.37
CA ARG A 153 4.16 -14.34 4.53
C ARG A 153 5.01 -15.57 4.23
N THR A 154 6.01 -15.83 5.07
CA THR A 154 6.78 -17.08 5.06
C THR A 154 5.95 -18.24 5.56
#